data_AF-A0A1F4B506-F1
#
_entry.id   AF-A0A1F4B506-F1
#
_cell.length_a   1.000
_cell.length_b   1.000
_cell.length_c   1.000
_cell.angle_alpha   90.00
_cell.angle_beta   90.00
_cell.angle_gamma   90.00
#
_symmetry.space_group_name_H-M   'P 1'
#
loop_
_entity.id
_entity.type
_entity.pdbx_description
1 polymer ?
#
loop_
_entity_poly.entity_id
_entity_poly.type
_entity_poly.pdbx_seq_one_letter_code
_entity_poly.pdbx_strand_id
1 'polypeptide(L)'
;MADSIQRSDSIDSSGFPLGFKVAHGGQRPGVIADSASRDIFRVELRAMGGHQKEAVVTEGSKGSSFRAVSDEGPGLNGTDLAPNPLSFFAAALPADIMNRFMQIARAQAVQVTELSSEQTTVYAFEGSLMKGDGKGSAQNPRVKLKLKSTAPLAKLQEIARAALLASPLAALCRVPLENTFALYANGRRRTFAALTQSPAPDATDPLKVWKGVPTPLDPASDAPAMLAKLGPIPTESPQPPQTDAAGRRLIRMARSPASDGERGACRATKRLIRRKLPRSTRHPRSTPTISRGKGR
;
A
#
# COMPACT_ATOMS: atom_id res chain seq x y z
N MET A 1 31.71 -9.94 -20.48
CA MET A 1 30.53 -10.07 -19.61
C MET A 1 30.86 -9.31 -18.35
N ALA A 2 30.07 -8.30 -17.98
CA ALA A 2 30.30 -7.60 -16.72
C ALA A 2 29.88 -8.55 -15.60
N ASP A 3 30.83 -8.98 -14.77
CA ASP A 3 30.50 -9.63 -13.50
C ASP A 3 29.51 -8.73 -12.78
N SER A 4 28.29 -9.24 -12.57
CA SER A 4 27.30 -8.51 -11.81
C SER A 4 27.90 -8.28 -10.42
N ILE A 5 27.67 -7.11 -9.84
CA ILE A 5 27.93 -6.91 -8.42
C ILE A 5 27.06 -7.94 -7.69
N GLN A 6 27.63 -9.10 -7.34
CA GLN A 6 26.98 -10.12 -6.53
C GLN A 6 26.81 -9.53 -5.15
N ARG A 7 25.68 -8.85 -4.94
CA ARG A 7 25.19 -8.56 -3.62
C ARG A 7 24.75 -9.89 -3.00
N SER A 8 25.43 -10.28 -1.93
CA SER A 8 25.17 -11.53 -1.21
C SER A 8 23.93 -11.45 -0.30
N ASP A 9 23.33 -10.27 -0.13
CA ASP A 9 22.14 -10.11 0.68
C ASP A 9 20.86 -10.46 -0.10
N SER A 10 20.06 -11.35 0.48
CA SER A 10 18.76 -11.80 -0.03
C SER A 10 17.69 -11.68 1.06
N ILE A 11 16.42 -11.54 0.68
CA ILE A 11 15.28 -11.39 1.57
C ILE A 11 15.23 -12.50 2.63
N ASP A 12 15.46 -13.73 2.21
CA ASP A 12 15.43 -14.95 3.03
C ASP A 12 16.66 -15.12 3.94
N SER A 13 17.76 -14.41 3.68
CA SER A 13 18.99 -14.51 4.50
C SER A 13 18.83 -13.97 5.93
N SER A 14 17.84 -13.11 6.17
CA SER A 14 17.63 -12.44 7.47
C SER A 14 16.76 -13.22 8.47
N GLY A 15 15.96 -14.18 7.99
CA GLY A 15 14.93 -14.84 8.80
C GLY A 15 13.77 -13.95 9.26
N PHE A 16 13.74 -12.66 8.87
CA PHE A 16 12.69 -11.74 9.27
C PHE A 16 11.43 -11.83 8.38
N PRO A 17 10.25 -11.39 8.88
CA PRO A 17 9.05 -11.28 8.07
C PRO A 17 9.24 -10.36 6.84
N LEU A 18 8.41 -10.55 5.81
CA LEU A 18 8.45 -9.72 4.59
C LEU A 18 8.16 -8.23 4.85
N GLY A 19 7.50 -7.93 5.97
CA GLY A 19 7.54 -6.58 6.50
C GLY A 19 7.06 -6.50 7.94
N PHE A 20 7.56 -5.49 8.63
CA PHE A 20 7.47 -5.33 10.09
C PHE A 20 7.73 -3.87 10.49
N LYS A 21 7.40 -3.51 11.73
CA LYS A 21 7.71 -2.18 12.26
C LYS A 21 9.16 -2.13 12.74
N VAL A 22 9.87 -1.06 12.39
CA VAL A 22 11.28 -0.82 12.78
C VAL A 22 11.47 0.35 13.74
N ALA A 23 10.50 1.27 13.81
CA ALA A 23 10.50 2.37 14.78
C ALA A 23 9.08 2.78 15.17
N HIS A 24 8.89 3.12 16.45
CA HIS A 24 7.64 3.70 16.94
C HIS A 24 7.58 5.18 16.60
N GLY A 25 6.47 5.58 15.99
CA GLY A 25 6.12 7.00 15.86
C GLY A 25 5.39 7.52 17.08
N GLY A 26 5.52 8.83 17.32
CA GLY A 26 4.72 9.52 18.34
C GLY A 26 3.30 9.83 17.89
N GLN A 27 3.06 9.97 16.58
CA GLN A 27 1.74 10.33 16.05
C GLN A 27 1.52 9.80 14.64
N ARG A 28 0.30 9.31 14.36
CA ARG A 28 -0.10 8.90 13.01
C ARG A 28 -0.26 10.13 12.09
N PRO A 29 0.17 10.07 10.81
CA PRO A 29 0.01 11.17 9.86
C PRO A 29 -1.44 11.65 9.76
N GLY A 30 -1.64 12.96 9.73
CA GLY A 30 -2.96 13.57 9.56
C GLY A 30 -3.56 13.27 8.19
N VAL A 31 -2.73 13.11 7.15
CA VAL A 31 -3.20 12.81 5.79
C VAL A 31 -3.94 11.48 5.73
N ILE A 32 -3.66 10.52 6.62
CA ILE A 32 -4.40 9.24 6.73
C ILE A 32 -5.51 9.25 7.81
N ALA A 33 -5.70 10.39 8.47
CA ALA A 33 -6.75 10.65 9.45
C ALA A 33 -7.97 11.34 8.81
N ASP A 34 -8.84 11.91 9.65
CA ASP A 34 -10.16 12.42 9.28
C ASP A 34 -10.15 13.96 9.09
N SER A 35 -8.98 14.58 8.93
CA SER A 35 -8.82 16.04 8.85
C SER A 35 -7.95 16.46 7.66
N ALA A 36 -8.22 17.66 7.12
CA ALA A 36 -7.34 18.30 6.14
C ALA A 36 -5.94 18.47 6.76
N SER A 37 -4.94 17.87 6.13
CA SER A 37 -3.60 17.73 6.71
C SER A 37 -2.54 17.70 5.61
N ARG A 38 -1.31 18.05 5.99
CA ARG A 38 -0.11 17.90 5.16
C ARG A 38 0.89 17.04 5.90
N ASP A 39 1.45 16.07 5.21
CA ASP A 39 2.47 15.17 5.74
C ASP A 39 3.58 14.92 4.73
N ILE A 40 4.68 14.35 5.21
CA ILE A 40 5.85 13.96 4.42
C ILE A 40 6.07 12.48 4.64
N PHE A 41 6.06 11.69 3.56
CA PHE A 41 6.47 10.29 3.64
C PHE A 41 7.93 10.17 3.19
N ARG A 42 8.75 9.51 4.01
CA ARG A 42 10.14 9.21 3.66
C ARG A 42 10.26 7.74 3.30
N VAL A 43 10.85 7.47 2.14
CA VAL A 43 11.19 6.11 1.72
C VAL A 43 12.70 6.03 1.54
N GLU A 44 13.32 5.16 2.33
CA GLU A 44 14.71 4.80 2.22
C GLU A 44 14.78 3.42 1.57
N LEU A 45 15.29 3.33 0.35
CA LEU A 45 15.28 2.11 -0.45
C LEU A 45 16.70 1.70 -0.83
N ARG A 46 16.97 0.40 -0.75
CA ARG A 46 18.18 -0.22 -1.28
C ARG A 46 17.84 -1.41 -2.16
N ALA A 47 18.62 -1.61 -3.22
CA ALA A 47 18.57 -2.83 -4.01
C ALA A 47 19.40 -3.94 -3.33
N MET A 48 18.90 -5.17 -3.36
CA MET A 48 19.55 -6.37 -2.82
C MET A 48 20.03 -7.24 -4.00
N GLY A 49 20.26 -8.54 -3.78
CA GLY A 49 20.54 -9.50 -4.85
C GLY A 49 19.41 -9.60 -5.89
N GLY A 50 19.77 -9.59 -7.18
CA GLY A 50 18.82 -9.75 -8.29
C GLY A 50 17.75 -8.66 -8.36
N HIS A 51 16.47 -9.06 -8.36
CA HIS A 51 15.33 -8.15 -8.45
C HIS A 51 14.80 -7.68 -7.08
N GLN A 52 15.39 -8.18 -6.00
CA GLN A 52 14.96 -7.92 -4.64
C GLN A 52 15.32 -6.51 -4.19
N LYS A 53 14.43 -5.89 -3.40
CA LYS A 53 14.63 -4.56 -2.82
C LYS A 53 14.10 -4.54 -1.40
N GLU A 54 14.73 -3.72 -0.58
CA GLU A 54 14.31 -3.43 0.77
C GLU A 54 14.05 -1.94 0.91
N ALA A 55 12.93 -1.59 1.54
CA ALA A 55 12.58 -0.23 1.86
C ALA A 55 12.23 -0.09 3.34
N VAL A 56 12.69 1.00 3.95
CA VAL A 56 12.12 1.51 5.20
C VAL A 56 11.28 2.74 4.87
N VAL A 57 9.99 2.63 5.16
CA VAL A 57 9.00 3.68 4.93
C VAL A 57 8.65 4.31 6.26
N THR A 58 8.89 5.62 6.40
CA THR A 58 8.47 6.39 7.57
C THR A 58 7.18 7.14 7.24
N GLU A 59 6.15 6.88 8.04
CA GLU A 59 4.85 7.51 7.92
C GLU A 59 4.89 8.94 8.48
N GLY A 60 4.76 9.96 7.64
CA GLY A 60 4.77 11.35 8.14
C GLY A 60 6.11 11.75 8.76
N SER A 61 6.16 12.94 9.34
CA SER A 61 7.36 13.43 10.07
C SER A 61 7.48 12.88 11.50
N LYS A 62 6.39 12.33 12.05
CA LYS A 62 6.30 11.86 13.44
C LYS A 62 5.72 10.44 13.60
N GLY A 63 5.42 9.76 12.49
CA GLY A 63 4.80 8.44 12.53
C GLY A 63 5.82 7.31 12.58
N SER A 64 5.28 6.09 12.53
CA SER A 64 6.08 4.87 12.67
C SER A 64 6.84 4.59 11.38
N SER A 65 7.93 3.84 11.50
CA SER A 65 8.68 3.35 10.36
C SER A 65 8.47 1.86 10.19
N PHE A 66 8.29 1.43 8.94
CA PHE A 66 8.02 0.05 8.57
C PHE A 66 9.01 -0.40 7.51
N ARG A 67 9.54 -1.59 7.68
CA ARG A 67 10.34 -2.26 6.67
C ARG A 67 9.43 -3.09 5.79
N ALA A 68 9.63 -3.00 4.48
CA ALA A 68 8.97 -3.82 3.47
C ALA A 68 9.98 -4.28 2.43
N VAL A 69 9.81 -5.50 1.92
CA VAL A 69 10.58 -6.00 0.77
C VAL A 69 9.72 -6.22 -0.45
N SER A 70 10.34 -6.09 -1.61
CA SER A 70 9.76 -6.45 -2.89
C SER A 70 10.69 -7.36 -3.68
N ASP A 71 10.11 -8.21 -4.51
CA ASP A 71 10.82 -9.08 -5.46
C ASP A 71 9.96 -9.27 -6.71
N GLU A 72 10.57 -9.66 -7.82
CA GLU A 72 9.85 -10.01 -9.04
C GLU A 72 9.54 -11.51 -9.10
N GLY A 73 8.57 -11.88 -9.94
CA GLY A 73 8.30 -13.29 -10.24
C GLY A 73 9.29 -13.87 -11.25
N PRO A 74 9.28 -15.19 -11.49
CA PRO A 74 10.22 -15.86 -12.40
C PRO A 74 10.13 -15.34 -13.84
N GLY A 75 8.95 -14.89 -14.27
CA GLY A 75 8.74 -14.29 -15.59
C GLY A 75 9.50 -12.98 -15.83
N LEU A 76 10.06 -12.37 -14.78
CA LEU A 76 10.94 -11.20 -14.84
C LEU A 76 12.29 -11.49 -14.17
N ASN A 77 12.71 -12.77 -14.16
CA ASN A 77 13.96 -13.25 -13.54
C ASN A 77 14.09 -12.97 -12.03
N GLY A 78 12.98 -12.79 -11.31
CA GLY A 78 12.97 -12.69 -9.85
C GLY A 78 12.76 -14.03 -9.15
N THR A 79 12.87 -14.01 -7.82
CA THR A 79 12.82 -15.22 -6.97
C THR A 79 11.44 -15.49 -6.36
N ASP A 80 10.46 -14.63 -6.63
CA ASP A 80 9.11 -14.68 -6.06
C ASP A 80 9.08 -14.71 -4.52
N LEU A 81 10.09 -14.16 -3.84
CA LEU A 81 10.16 -14.19 -2.37
C LEU A 81 9.25 -13.15 -1.71
N ALA A 82 8.89 -12.09 -2.44
CA ALA A 82 8.06 -10.99 -1.96
C ALA A 82 7.18 -10.44 -3.09
N PRO A 83 6.14 -9.64 -2.79
CA PRO A 83 5.35 -8.98 -3.83
C PRO A 83 6.20 -8.07 -4.72
N ASN A 84 5.90 -8.00 -6.01
CA ASN A 84 6.55 -7.03 -6.89
C ASN A 84 6.21 -5.58 -6.49
N PRO A 85 7.04 -4.60 -6.88
CA PRO A 85 6.85 -3.21 -6.49
C PRO A 85 5.46 -2.66 -6.84
N LEU A 86 4.92 -3.02 -8.01
CA LEU A 86 3.59 -2.57 -8.45
C LEU A 86 2.44 -3.14 -7.61
N SER A 87 2.64 -4.29 -6.95
CA SER A 87 1.65 -4.88 -6.06
C SER A 87 1.42 -4.05 -4.81
N PHE A 88 2.42 -3.31 -4.33
CA PHE A 88 2.24 -2.36 -3.23
C PHE A 88 1.28 -1.24 -3.62
N PHE A 89 1.44 -0.67 -4.81
CA PHE A 89 0.52 0.34 -5.31
C PHE A 89 -0.88 -0.24 -5.55
N ALA A 90 -0.96 -1.45 -6.11
CA ALA A 90 -2.22 -2.14 -6.36
C ALA A 90 -3.01 -2.47 -5.08
N ALA A 91 -2.31 -2.66 -3.97
CA ALA A 91 -2.92 -2.84 -2.66
C ALA A 91 -3.24 -1.51 -1.94
N ALA A 92 -2.39 -0.49 -2.13
CA ALA A 92 -2.50 0.78 -1.43
C ALA A 92 -3.66 1.63 -1.93
N LEU A 93 -3.84 1.76 -3.26
CA LEU A 93 -4.90 2.58 -3.85
C LEU A 93 -6.32 2.19 -3.37
N PRO A 94 -6.76 0.92 -3.44
CA PRO A 94 -8.09 0.56 -2.99
C PRO A 94 -8.19 0.60 -1.46
N ALA A 95 -7.10 0.35 -0.72
CA ALA A 95 -7.08 0.46 0.73
C ALA A 95 -7.28 1.91 1.22
N ASP A 96 -6.64 2.89 0.56
CA ASP A 96 -6.86 4.32 0.86
C ASP A 96 -8.31 4.71 0.54
N ILE A 97 -8.84 4.35 -0.63
CA ILE A 97 -10.24 4.60 -1.00
C ILE A 97 -11.22 3.97 0.01
N MET A 98 -11.02 2.70 0.39
CA MET A 98 -11.84 2.02 1.39
C MET A 98 -11.75 2.71 2.76
N ASN A 99 -10.56 3.18 3.17
CA ASN A 99 -10.39 3.91 4.42
C ASN A 99 -11.22 5.21 4.42
N ARG A 100 -11.14 6.00 3.34
CA ARG A 100 -11.96 7.22 3.18
C ARG A 100 -13.45 6.92 3.14
N PHE A 101 -13.83 5.88 2.40
CA PHE A 101 -15.22 5.44 2.32
C PHE A 101 -15.79 5.17 3.71
N MET A 102 -15.06 4.42 4.55
CA MET A 102 -15.49 4.11 5.90
C MET A 102 -15.48 5.32 6.84
N GLN A 103 -14.53 6.26 6.69
CA GLN A 103 -14.51 7.51 7.45
C GLN A 103 -15.76 8.35 7.14
N ILE A 104 -16.04 8.57 5.85
CA ILE A 104 -17.19 9.37 5.40
C ILE A 104 -18.52 8.68 5.75
N ALA A 105 -18.62 7.37 5.56
CA ALA A 105 -19.82 6.61 5.94
C ALA A 105 -20.11 6.75 7.44
N ARG A 106 -19.09 6.66 8.30
CA ARG A 106 -19.25 6.89 9.75
C ARG A 106 -19.70 8.32 10.06
N ALA A 107 -19.07 9.32 9.45
CA ALA A 107 -19.44 10.73 9.64
C ALA A 107 -20.89 11.03 9.23
N GLN A 108 -21.43 10.27 8.26
CA GLN A 108 -22.81 10.38 7.78
C GLN A 108 -23.76 9.34 8.39
N ALA A 109 -23.35 8.65 9.45
CA ALA A 109 -24.14 7.61 10.13
C ALA A 109 -24.65 6.47 9.22
N VAL A 110 -23.94 6.18 8.12
CA VAL A 110 -24.24 5.07 7.20
C VAL A 110 -23.59 3.78 7.71
N GLN A 111 -24.40 2.77 7.96
CA GLN A 111 -23.92 1.46 8.42
C GLN A 111 -23.43 0.61 7.26
N VAL A 112 -22.19 0.15 7.34
CA VAL A 112 -21.55 -0.76 6.37
C VAL A 112 -21.02 -1.95 7.15
N THR A 113 -21.60 -3.13 6.93
CA THR A 113 -21.25 -4.33 7.70
C THR A 113 -20.14 -5.14 7.05
N GLU A 114 -20.02 -5.04 5.73
CA GLU A 114 -18.99 -5.71 4.94
C GLU A 114 -18.51 -4.73 3.87
N LEU A 115 -17.20 -4.64 3.66
CA LEU A 115 -16.58 -3.82 2.62
C LEU A 115 -15.34 -4.53 2.11
N SER A 116 -15.22 -4.57 0.79
CA SER A 116 -14.10 -5.17 0.11
C SER A 116 -13.89 -4.54 -1.27
N SER A 117 -12.75 -4.80 -1.89
CA SER A 117 -12.37 -4.17 -3.15
C SER A 117 -11.72 -5.15 -4.11
N GLU A 118 -11.89 -4.86 -5.39
CA GLU A 118 -11.12 -5.45 -6.49
C GLU A 118 -10.49 -4.31 -7.29
N GLN A 119 -9.18 -4.38 -7.54
CA GLN A 119 -8.50 -3.46 -8.44
C GLN A 119 -8.05 -4.19 -9.71
N THR A 120 -8.20 -3.53 -10.85
CA THR A 120 -7.56 -3.90 -12.11
C THR A 120 -6.69 -2.75 -12.60
N THR A 121 -5.41 -3.03 -12.85
CA THR A 121 -4.48 -2.10 -13.49
C THR A 121 -3.81 -2.80 -14.66
N VAL A 122 -3.69 -2.08 -15.78
CA VAL A 122 -3.03 -2.57 -17.00
C VAL A 122 -1.81 -1.70 -17.22
N TYR A 123 -0.65 -2.35 -17.33
CA TYR A 123 0.62 -1.69 -17.62
C TYR A 123 1.08 -2.09 -19.02
N ALA A 124 1.78 -1.20 -19.69
CA ALA A 124 2.44 -1.49 -20.95
C ALA A 124 3.87 -0.97 -20.90
N PHE A 125 4.75 -1.65 -21.62
CA PHE A 125 6.15 -1.27 -21.76
C PHE A 125 6.56 -1.39 -23.23
N GLU A 126 7.20 -0.35 -23.73
CA GLU A 126 7.73 -0.27 -25.09
C GLU A 126 9.20 0.12 -25.07
N GLY A 127 9.94 -0.24 -26.13
CA GLY A 127 11.37 0.03 -26.22
C GLY A 127 12.22 -0.96 -25.42
N SER A 128 13.41 -0.52 -25.02
CA SER A 128 14.44 -1.32 -24.37
C SER A 128 15.06 -0.57 -23.21
N LEU A 129 15.08 -1.20 -22.03
CA LEU A 129 15.84 -0.69 -20.89
C LEU A 129 17.34 -0.59 -21.21
N MET A 130 17.88 -1.52 -21.99
CA MET A 130 19.30 -1.56 -22.34
C MET A 130 19.71 -0.44 -23.31
N LYS A 131 18.81 -0.03 -24.21
CA LYS A 131 19.05 1.09 -25.13
C LYS A 131 18.69 2.45 -24.53
N GLY A 132 18.05 2.47 -23.36
CA GLY A 132 17.61 3.70 -22.70
C GLY A 132 16.39 4.37 -23.34
N ASP A 133 15.71 3.69 -24.26
CA ASP A 133 14.48 4.17 -24.92
C ASP A 133 13.20 3.55 -24.33
N GLY A 134 13.34 2.78 -23.25
CA GLY A 134 12.24 2.14 -22.53
C GLY A 134 11.20 3.13 -22.01
N LYS A 135 9.94 2.94 -22.36
CA LYS A 135 8.80 3.74 -21.91
C LYS A 135 7.75 2.84 -21.25
N GLY A 136 7.53 3.07 -19.95
CA GLY A 136 6.42 2.48 -19.21
C GLY A 136 5.17 3.35 -19.31
N SER A 137 4.01 2.71 -19.43
CA SER A 137 2.70 3.38 -19.34
C SER A 137 1.71 2.53 -18.54
N ALA A 138 0.66 3.18 -18.05
CA ALA A 138 -0.42 2.53 -17.33
C ALA A 138 -1.77 3.08 -17.79
N GLN A 139 -2.77 2.21 -17.89
CA GLN A 139 -4.15 2.64 -18.00
C GLN A 139 -4.68 3.06 -16.62
N ASN A 140 -5.74 3.86 -16.61
CA ASN A 140 -6.43 4.26 -15.39
C ASN A 140 -6.80 3.02 -14.55
N PRO A 141 -6.32 2.93 -13.29
CA PRO A 141 -6.72 1.85 -12.40
C PRO A 141 -8.23 1.84 -12.22
N ARG A 142 -8.83 0.66 -12.31
CA ARG A 142 -10.25 0.46 -12.04
C ARG A 142 -10.42 -0.18 -10.68
N VAL A 143 -11.12 0.49 -9.77
CA VAL A 143 -11.43 -0.01 -8.43
C VAL A 143 -12.92 -0.29 -8.32
N LYS A 144 -13.28 -1.53 -8.00
CA LYS A 144 -14.65 -1.96 -7.70
C LYS A 144 -14.79 -2.19 -6.22
N LEU A 145 -15.69 -1.47 -5.56
CA LEU A 145 -16.07 -1.72 -4.18
C LEU A 145 -17.25 -2.70 -4.13
N LYS A 146 -17.17 -3.71 -3.26
CA LYS A 146 -18.25 -4.63 -2.93
C LYS A 146 -18.56 -4.45 -1.44
N LEU A 147 -19.81 -4.13 -1.12
CA LEU A 147 -20.20 -3.81 0.25
C LEU A 147 -21.61 -4.30 0.58
N LYS A 148 -21.89 -4.40 1.89
CA LYS A 148 -23.20 -4.71 2.44
C LYS A 148 -23.65 -3.58 3.37
N SER A 149 -24.81 -2.99 3.07
CA SER A 149 -25.39 -1.86 3.79
C SER A 149 -26.90 -1.83 3.58
N THR A 150 -27.63 -1.23 4.53
CA THR A 150 -29.06 -0.94 4.41
C THR A 150 -29.34 0.43 3.79
N ALA A 151 -28.31 1.25 3.54
CA ALA A 151 -28.46 2.57 2.93
C ALA A 151 -28.79 2.46 1.43
N PRO A 152 -29.52 3.45 0.86
CA PRO A 152 -29.80 3.49 -0.57
C PRO A 152 -28.52 3.55 -1.42
N LEU A 153 -28.55 2.89 -2.59
CA LEU A 153 -27.40 2.85 -3.51
C LEU A 153 -26.87 4.24 -3.89
N ALA A 154 -27.78 5.20 -4.13
CA ALA A 154 -27.40 6.58 -4.46
C ALA A 154 -26.53 7.21 -3.37
N LYS A 155 -26.85 6.94 -2.08
CA LYS A 155 -26.08 7.44 -0.95
C LYS A 155 -24.69 6.80 -0.88
N LEU A 156 -24.61 5.50 -1.13
CA LEU A 156 -23.34 4.77 -1.17
C LEU A 156 -22.44 5.24 -2.34
N GLN A 157 -23.04 5.56 -3.49
CA GLN A 157 -22.31 6.12 -4.63
C GLN A 157 -21.78 7.52 -4.34
N GLU A 158 -22.55 8.37 -3.67
CA GLU A 158 -22.10 9.69 -3.20
C GLU A 158 -20.87 9.55 -2.30
N ILE A 159 -20.93 8.67 -1.31
CA ILE A 159 -19.81 8.38 -0.39
C ILE A 159 -18.59 7.85 -1.17
N ALA A 160 -18.79 6.95 -2.14
CA ALA A 160 -17.71 6.41 -2.97
C ALA A 160 -17.03 7.50 -3.82
N ARG A 161 -17.79 8.43 -4.40
CA ARG A 161 -17.24 9.58 -5.14
C ARG A 161 -16.46 10.51 -4.21
N ALA A 162 -17.00 10.81 -3.04
CA ALA A 162 -16.31 11.64 -2.04
C ALA A 162 -15.01 10.98 -1.55
N ALA A 163 -15.03 9.66 -1.33
CA ALA A 163 -13.85 8.88 -0.97
C ALA A 163 -12.77 8.90 -2.05
N LEU A 164 -13.15 8.78 -3.32
CA LEU A 164 -12.23 8.87 -4.46
C LEU A 164 -11.60 10.27 -4.54
N LEU A 165 -12.40 11.33 -4.35
CA LEU A 165 -11.91 12.71 -4.36
C LEU A 165 -10.95 12.99 -3.21
N ALA A 166 -11.25 12.49 -2.01
CA ALA A 166 -10.44 12.66 -0.81
C ALA A 166 -9.17 11.78 -0.77
N SER A 167 -9.03 10.81 -1.68
CA SER A 167 -7.89 9.89 -1.70
C SER A 167 -6.64 10.57 -2.26
N PRO A 168 -5.56 10.75 -1.47
CA PRO A 168 -4.28 11.23 -2.00
C PRO A 168 -3.71 10.28 -3.06
N LEU A 169 -3.86 8.96 -2.90
CA LEU A 169 -3.35 8.01 -3.91
C LEU A 169 -4.12 8.11 -5.23
N ALA A 170 -5.43 8.35 -5.19
CA ALA A 170 -6.19 8.62 -6.39
C ALA A 170 -5.85 9.99 -7.02
N ALA A 171 -5.39 10.95 -6.23
CA ALA A 171 -4.92 12.24 -6.73
C ALA A 171 -3.57 12.09 -7.48
N LEU A 172 -2.67 11.22 -7.01
CA LEU A 172 -1.40 10.89 -7.70
C LEU A 172 -1.65 10.30 -9.10
N CYS A 173 -2.78 9.62 -9.31
CA CYS A 173 -3.16 9.07 -10.63
C CYS A 173 -3.72 10.14 -11.60
N ARG A 174 -4.10 11.32 -11.11
CA ARG A 174 -4.83 12.34 -11.90
C ARG A 174 -3.92 13.42 -12.46
N VAL A 175 -2.78 13.67 -11.83
CA VAL A 175 -1.91 14.80 -12.15
C VAL A 175 -0.49 14.29 -12.37
N PRO A 176 0.19 14.71 -13.45
CA PRO A 176 1.62 14.45 -13.61
C PRO A 176 2.40 14.96 -12.39
N LEU A 177 3.24 14.10 -11.83
CA LEU A 177 4.09 14.48 -10.70
C LEU A 177 5.34 15.20 -11.19
N GLU A 178 5.57 16.39 -10.66
CA GLU A 178 6.82 17.13 -10.86
C GLU A 178 7.89 16.57 -9.93
N ASN A 179 8.70 15.66 -10.45
CA ASN A 179 9.77 15.03 -9.70
C ASN A 179 11.11 15.72 -9.96
N THR A 180 11.93 15.79 -8.93
CA THR A 180 13.31 16.27 -9.04
C THR A 180 14.27 15.22 -8.50
N PHE A 181 15.48 15.17 -9.06
CA PHE A 181 16.44 14.11 -8.77
C PHE A 181 17.80 14.65 -8.38
N ALA A 182 18.49 13.96 -7.47
CA ALA A 182 19.90 14.20 -7.19
C ALA A 182 20.65 12.88 -7.37
N LEU A 183 21.75 12.93 -8.13
CA LEU A 183 22.63 11.78 -8.36
C LEU A 183 23.86 11.92 -7.47
N TYR A 184 24.26 10.83 -6.83
CA TYR A 184 25.48 10.77 -6.04
C TYR A 184 26.38 9.66 -6.57
N ALA A 185 27.65 9.96 -6.80
CA ALA A 185 28.65 8.98 -7.20
C ALA A 185 29.89 9.17 -6.32
N ASN A 186 30.30 8.09 -5.65
CA ASN A 186 31.39 8.08 -4.67
C ASN A 186 31.19 9.14 -3.56
N GLY A 187 29.96 9.24 -3.05
CA GLY A 187 29.59 10.18 -1.98
C GLY A 187 29.54 11.65 -2.39
N ARG A 188 29.68 11.97 -3.69
CA ARG A 188 29.61 13.35 -4.19
C ARG A 188 28.41 13.53 -5.11
N ARG A 189 27.68 14.62 -4.93
CA ARG A 189 26.59 15.03 -5.82
C ARG A 189 27.12 15.26 -7.23
N ARG A 190 26.39 14.80 -8.24
CA ARG A 190 26.72 14.91 -9.66
C ARG A 190 25.63 15.65 -10.42
N THR A 191 26.05 16.41 -11.42
CA THR A 191 25.15 16.99 -12.40
C THR A 191 24.82 15.98 -13.48
N PHE A 192 23.61 16.08 -14.03
CA PHE A 192 23.14 15.28 -15.16
C PHE A 192 22.13 16.12 -15.93
N ALA A 193 22.04 15.93 -17.25
CA ALA A 193 21.25 16.80 -18.12
C ALA A 193 19.81 16.32 -18.36
N ALA A 194 19.53 15.02 -18.16
CA ALA A 194 18.31 14.40 -18.67
C ALA A 194 17.04 14.63 -17.81
N LEU A 195 17.16 15.05 -16.55
CA LEU A 195 16.02 15.25 -15.64
C LEU A 195 16.19 16.53 -14.82
N THR A 196 15.10 17.03 -14.25
CA THR A 196 15.14 18.19 -13.34
C THR A 196 15.97 17.89 -12.10
N GLN A 197 16.98 18.71 -11.85
CA GLN A 197 17.82 18.55 -10.67
C GLN A 197 17.07 18.97 -9.40
N SER A 198 17.21 18.18 -8.34
CA SER A 198 16.63 18.53 -7.05
C SER A 198 17.32 19.77 -6.48
N PRO A 199 16.57 20.75 -5.96
CA PRO A 199 17.14 21.84 -5.17
C PRO A 199 17.32 21.44 -3.69
N ALA A 200 16.84 20.26 -3.29
CA ALA A 200 16.92 19.81 -1.90
C ALA A 200 18.38 19.62 -1.44
N PRO A 201 18.65 19.80 -0.13
CA PRO A 201 19.93 19.43 0.47
C PRO A 201 20.29 17.97 0.23
N ASP A 202 21.57 17.66 0.38
CA ASP A 202 22.06 16.31 0.19
C ASP A 202 21.40 15.33 1.17
N ALA A 203 20.77 14.30 0.62
CA ALA A 203 20.16 13.25 1.41
C ALA A 203 21.23 12.30 1.96
N THR A 204 21.04 11.82 3.18
CA THR A 204 21.88 10.74 3.71
C THR A 204 21.63 9.46 2.95
N ASP A 205 22.70 8.79 2.52
CA ASP A 205 22.63 7.46 1.91
C ASP A 205 21.96 6.47 2.88
N PRO A 206 20.85 5.82 2.51
CA PRO A 206 20.22 4.78 3.34
C PRO A 206 21.19 3.71 3.83
N LEU A 207 22.20 3.33 3.02
CA LEU A 207 23.22 2.36 3.42
C LEU A 207 24.12 2.85 4.56
N LYS A 208 24.17 4.17 4.79
CA LYS A 208 24.88 4.78 5.91
C LYS A 208 23.98 5.04 7.11
N VAL A 209 22.66 5.15 6.90
CA VAL A 209 21.68 5.30 7.98
C VAL A 209 21.57 4.01 8.79
N TRP A 210 21.55 2.87 8.10
CA TRP A 210 21.37 1.56 8.73
C TRP A 210 22.72 0.86 8.91
N LYS A 211 23.10 0.57 10.16
CA LYS A 211 24.34 -0.17 10.50
C LYS A 211 24.29 -1.66 10.14
N GLY A 212 23.12 -2.18 9.78
CA GLY A 212 22.85 -3.57 9.43
C GLY A 212 21.44 -3.72 8.85
N VAL A 213 21.00 -4.96 8.63
CA VAL A 213 19.62 -5.23 8.19
C VAL A 213 18.65 -4.66 9.23
N PRO A 214 17.67 -3.82 8.84
CA PRO A 214 16.63 -3.35 9.74
C PRO A 214 15.97 -4.53 10.48
N THR A 215 15.83 -4.41 11.79
CA THR A 215 15.31 -5.48 12.65
C THR A 215 13.89 -5.17 13.13
N PRO A 216 13.03 -6.18 13.36
CA PRO A 216 11.75 -5.99 14.02
C PRO A 216 11.92 -5.35 15.41
N LEU A 217 11.04 -4.41 15.77
CA LEU A 217 11.04 -3.80 17.10
C LEU A 217 10.69 -4.79 18.21
N ASP A 218 9.74 -5.68 17.93
CA ASP A 218 9.34 -6.75 18.82
C ASP A 218 8.71 -7.87 17.97
N PRO A 219 9.38 -9.04 17.86
CA PRO A 219 8.87 -10.18 17.11
C PRO A 219 7.48 -10.66 17.53
N ALA A 220 7.03 -10.34 18.75
CA ALA A 220 5.73 -10.74 19.30
C ALA A 220 4.60 -9.70 19.13
N SER A 221 4.92 -8.41 18.94
CA SER A 221 3.90 -7.34 18.78
C SER A 221 3.64 -6.92 17.34
N ASP A 222 4.46 -7.39 16.39
CA ASP A 222 4.21 -7.14 14.98
C ASP A 222 2.91 -7.83 14.54
N ALA A 223 2.06 -7.07 13.87
CA ALA A 223 0.80 -7.58 13.36
C ALA A 223 1.09 -8.81 12.49
N PRO A 224 0.57 -10.01 12.83
CA PRO A 224 0.86 -11.21 12.07
C PRO A 224 0.42 -10.95 10.62
N ALA A 225 1.39 -10.97 9.71
CA ALA A 225 1.24 -10.80 8.27
C ALA A 225 0.91 -9.37 7.76
N MET A 226 1.72 -8.35 8.08
CA MET A 226 1.68 -7.07 7.31
C MET A 226 1.90 -7.33 5.81
N LEU A 227 2.86 -8.19 5.50
CA LEU A 227 3.12 -8.76 4.18
C LEU A 227 3.29 -10.26 4.34
N ALA A 228 2.60 -11.05 3.52
CA ALA A 228 2.72 -12.50 3.52
C ALA A 228 2.64 -13.04 2.10
N LYS A 229 3.50 -14.02 1.83
CA LYS A 229 3.38 -14.86 0.65
C LYS A 229 2.19 -15.78 0.86
N LEU A 230 1.22 -15.74 -0.05
CA LEU A 230 0.18 -16.76 -0.07
C LEU A 230 0.78 -18.02 -0.71
N GLY A 231 0.36 -19.21 -0.27
CA GLY A 231 0.78 -20.48 -0.87
C GLY A 231 0.50 -20.54 -2.37
N PRO A 232 0.95 -21.59 -3.08
CA PRO A 232 0.81 -21.68 -4.53
C PRO A 232 -0.64 -21.44 -4.96
N ILE A 233 -0.79 -20.46 -5.85
CA ILE A 233 -2.06 -20.07 -6.44
C ILE A 233 -2.14 -20.82 -7.76
N PRO A 234 -3.25 -21.50 -8.08
CA PRO A 234 -3.44 -22.05 -9.41
C PRO A 234 -3.21 -20.93 -10.43
N THR A 235 -2.16 -21.09 -11.25
CA THR A 235 -1.84 -20.15 -12.30
C THR A 235 -3.03 -20.16 -13.25
N GLU A 236 -3.82 -19.08 -13.31
CA GLU A 236 -4.63 -18.86 -14.51
C GLU A 236 -3.65 -18.86 -15.68
N SER A 237 -3.91 -19.71 -16.67
CA SER A 237 -3.10 -19.78 -17.88
C SER A 237 -2.82 -18.35 -18.37
N PRO A 238 -1.56 -17.98 -18.66
CA PRO A 238 -1.24 -16.67 -19.18
C PRO A 238 -2.17 -16.38 -20.35
N GLN A 239 -3.11 -15.44 -20.18
CA GLN A 239 -3.87 -14.97 -21.33
C GLN A 239 -2.84 -14.34 -22.28
N PRO A 240 -2.90 -14.65 -23.59
CA PRO A 240 -1.98 -14.05 -24.54
C PRO A 240 -2.01 -12.53 -24.37
N PRO A 241 -0.84 -11.85 -24.47
CA PRO A 241 -0.78 -10.40 -24.36
C PRO A 241 -1.79 -9.82 -25.34
N GLN A 242 -2.82 -9.15 -24.82
CA GLN A 242 -3.76 -8.46 -25.67
C GLN A 242 -3.02 -7.25 -26.25
N THR A 243 -3.11 -7.08 -27.57
CA THR A 243 -2.69 -5.86 -28.23
C THR A 243 -3.82 -4.85 -28.12
N ASP A 244 -3.53 -3.63 -27.70
CA ASP A 244 -4.50 -2.56 -27.90
C ASP A 244 -4.66 -2.24 -29.39
N ALA A 245 -5.60 -1.36 -29.74
CA ALA A 245 -5.83 -0.92 -31.12
C ALA A 245 -4.59 -0.25 -31.77
N ALA A 246 -3.55 0.04 -30.97
CA ALA A 246 -2.28 0.62 -31.42
C ALA A 246 -1.12 -0.40 -31.43
N GLY A 247 -1.39 -1.71 -31.22
CA GLY A 247 -0.38 -2.76 -31.30
C GLY A 247 0.52 -2.91 -30.07
N ARG A 248 0.18 -2.28 -28.94
CA ARG A 248 1.02 -2.30 -27.72
C ARG A 248 0.78 -3.56 -26.91
N ARG A 249 1.85 -4.13 -26.36
CA ARG A 249 1.79 -5.34 -25.53
C ARG A 249 1.26 -5.00 -24.13
N LEU A 250 0.03 -5.42 -23.81
CA LEU A 250 -0.58 -5.19 -22.51
C LEU A 250 -0.13 -6.26 -21.50
N ILE A 251 0.39 -5.84 -20.35
CA ILE A 251 0.65 -6.68 -19.18
C ILE A 251 -0.50 -6.48 -18.20
N ARG A 252 -1.30 -7.53 -18.00
CA ARG A 252 -2.37 -7.55 -17.02
C ARG A 252 -1.83 -8.10 -15.70
N MET A 253 -1.85 -7.28 -14.66
CA MET A 253 -1.61 -7.76 -13.29
C MET A 253 -2.90 -8.40 -12.75
N ALA A 254 -2.77 -9.59 -12.15
CA ALA A 254 -3.88 -10.45 -11.75
C ALA A 254 -4.87 -9.78 -10.77
N ARG A 255 -6.11 -10.27 -10.79
CA ARG A 255 -7.24 -9.79 -9.97
C ARG A 255 -6.96 -9.98 -8.48
N SER A 256 -7.45 -9.06 -7.65
CA SER A 256 -7.50 -9.26 -6.19
C SER A 256 -8.94 -9.66 -5.79
N PRO A 257 -9.21 -10.93 -5.42
CA PRO A 257 -10.53 -11.32 -4.94
C PRO A 257 -10.73 -10.92 -3.46
N ALA A 258 -11.81 -10.18 -3.25
CA ALA A 258 -12.45 -10.01 -1.96
C ALA A 258 -13.19 -11.30 -1.53
N SER A 259 -13.12 -11.58 -0.23
CA SER A 259 -13.65 -12.76 0.49
C SER A 259 -14.93 -13.38 -0.07
N ASP A 260 -14.81 -14.62 -0.56
CA ASP A 260 -15.51 -15.81 -0.04
C ASP A 260 -14.76 -17.05 -0.56
N GLY A 261 -14.63 -18.08 0.29
CA GLY A 261 -14.21 -19.46 0.00
C GLY A 261 -13.12 -19.72 -1.06
N GLU A 262 -11.92 -20.08 -0.60
CA GLU A 262 -10.88 -20.83 -1.32
C GLU A 262 -10.23 -20.25 -2.60
N ARG A 263 -8.89 -20.33 -2.59
CA ARG A 263 -7.90 -20.30 -3.70
C ARG A 263 -7.69 -18.97 -4.46
N GLY A 264 -6.52 -18.37 -4.19
CA GLY A 264 -5.62 -17.95 -5.27
C GLY A 264 -5.39 -16.44 -5.55
N ALA A 265 -4.50 -15.73 -4.83
CA ALA A 265 -3.83 -14.49 -5.32
C ALA A 265 -2.66 -14.09 -4.39
N CYS A 266 -1.57 -13.49 -4.88
CA CYS A 266 -0.55 -12.92 -4.00
C CYS A 266 -1.15 -11.65 -3.38
N ARG A 267 -1.29 -11.66 -2.05
CA ARG A 267 -2.21 -10.79 -1.31
C ARG A 267 -1.44 -9.94 -0.31
N ALA A 268 -1.41 -8.63 -0.50
CA ALA A 268 -1.20 -7.73 0.62
C ALA A 268 -2.50 -7.70 1.43
N THR A 269 -2.58 -8.52 2.47
CA THR A 269 -3.80 -8.67 3.28
C THR A 269 -3.70 -7.79 4.51
N LYS A 270 -4.51 -6.73 4.61
CA LYS A 270 -4.78 -6.11 5.92
C LYS A 270 -5.89 -6.91 6.59
N ARG A 271 -5.54 -7.80 7.54
CA ARG A 271 -6.51 -8.42 8.45
C ARG A 271 -6.95 -7.35 9.45
N LEU A 272 -8.01 -6.60 9.14
CA LEU A 272 -8.69 -5.82 10.17
C LEU A 272 -9.27 -6.85 11.15
N ILE A 273 -8.72 -6.90 12.37
CA ILE A 273 -9.25 -7.71 13.46
C ILE A 273 -10.77 -7.47 13.48
N ARG A 274 -11.56 -8.55 13.32
CA ARG A 274 -13.00 -8.54 13.62
C ARG A 274 -13.14 -8.16 15.10
N ARG A 275 -13.19 -6.86 15.43
CA ARG A 275 -13.83 -6.43 16.65
C ARG A 275 -15.31 -6.71 16.43
N LYS A 276 -15.85 -7.72 17.12
CA LYS A 276 -17.28 -7.67 17.49
C LYS A 276 -17.45 -6.31 18.16
N LEU A 277 -18.14 -5.39 17.49
CA LEU A 277 -18.60 -4.17 18.14
C LEU A 277 -19.42 -4.61 19.35
N PRO A 278 -19.15 -4.10 20.57
CA PRO A 278 -19.97 -4.44 21.72
C PRO A 278 -21.41 -4.05 21.39
N ARG A 279 -22.34 -5.00 21.60
CA ARG A 279 -23.77 -4.68 21.60
C ARG A 279 -23.96 -3.56 22.62
N SER A 280 -24.62 -2.49 22.20
CA SER A 280 -25.15 -1.47 23.12
C SER A 280 -25.88 -2.19 24.25
N THR A 281 -25.28 -2.18 25.44
CA THR A 281 -26.00 -2.47 26.67
C THR A 281 -27.01 -1.34 26.83
N ARG A 282 -28.29 -1.66 26.67
CA ARG A 282 -29.38 -0.78 27.09
C ARG A 282 -29.11 -0.39 28.54
N HIS A 283 -28.97 0.90 28.81
CA HIS A 283 -29.09 1.40 30.18
C HIS A 283 -30.48 1.02 30.70
N PRO A 284 -30.60 0.46 31.92
CA PRO A 284 -31.89 0.33 32.55
C PRO A 284 -32.48 1.73 32.78
N ARG A 285 -33.71 1.94 32.31
CA ARG A 285 -34.52 3.10 32.65
C ARG A 285 -34.65 3.15 34.17
N SER A 286 -34.14 4.19 34.80
CA SER A 286 -34.48 4.54 36.17
C SER A 286 -35.96 4.96 36.22
N THR A 287 -36.80 4.14 36.81
CA THR A 287 -38.15 4.51 37.24
C THR A 287 -38.04 5.52 38.40
N PRO A 288 -38.82 6.61 38.40
CA PRO A 288 -38.86 7.52 39.54
C PRO A 288 -39.69 6.90 40.68
N THR A 289 -39.06 6.67 41.82
CA THR A 289 -39.73 6.28 43.06
C THR A 289 -40.45 7.50 43.63
N ILE A 290 -41.78 7.50 43.58
CA ILE A 290 -42.62 8.47 44.28
C ILE A 290 -42.66 8.04 45.75
N SER A 291 -42.00 8.78 46.65
CA SER A 291 -42.21 8.63 48.09
C SER A 291 -43.44 9.47 48.50
N ARG A 292 -44.51 8.78 48.88
CA ARG A 292 -45.60 9.33 49.69
C ARG A 292 -45.37 8.92 51.15
N GLY A 293 -45.34 9.91 52.05
CA GLY A 293 -45.43 9.73 53.50
C GLY A 293 -45.12 11.06 54.19
N LYS A 294 -46.11 11.92 54.46
CA LYS A 294 -46.94 11.96 55.68
C LYS A 294 -46.13 12.01 56.99
N GLY A 295 -46.14 13.18 57.61
CA GLY A 295 -46.72 13.31 58.95
C GLY A 295 -45.76 13.55 60.11
N ARG A 296 -45.89 14.77 60.65
CA ARG A 296 -45.44 15.32 61.95
C ARG A 296 -44.00 15.79 62.03
#